data_AF-A0A265UTR1-F1
#
_entry.id   AF-A0A265UTR1-F1
#
_cell.length_a   1.000
_cell.length_b   1.000
_cell.length_c   1.000
_cell.angle_alpha   90.00
_cell.angle_beta   90.00
_cell.angle_gamma   90.00
#
_symmetry.space_group_name_H-M   'P 1'
#
loop_
_entity.id
_entity.type
_entity.pdbx_description
1 polymer ?
#
loop_
_entity_poly.entity_id
_entity_poly.type
_entity_poly.pdbx_seq_one_letter_code
_entity_poly.pdbx_strand_id
1 'polypeptide(L)' 'MKRLQLNGITSDVLISAYVVITLYFRFKLESEIATGPIESLVMGLCFVIIIWVLIKLKFLNPNWFGVFNSKTQKP' A
#
# COMPACT_ATOMS: atom_id res chain seq x y z
N MET A 1 -1.62 25.45 -10.50
CA MET A 1 -0.81 24.62 -9.57
C MET A 1 -0.91 23.16 -10.01
N LYS A 2 0.18 22.57 -10.52
CA LYS A 2 0.21 21.17 -10.96
C LYS A 2 -0.05 20.28 -9.73
N ARG A 3 -1.22 19.66 -9.68
CA ARG A 3 -1.55 18.67 -8.65
C ARG A 3 -0.63 17.49 -8.91
N LEU A 4 0.33 17.23 -8.01
CA LEU A 4 1.23 16.06 -8.05
C LEU A 4 0.42 14.80 -7.72
N GLN A 5 -0.61 14.52 -8.51
CA GLN A 5 -1.43 13.33 -8.39
C GLN A 5 -0.80 12.27 -9.27
N LEU A 6 -0.25 11.24 -8.63
CA LEU A 6 0.21 10.06 -9.34
C LEU A 6 -0.99 9.39 -10.01
N ASN A 7 -0.77 8.88 -11.22
CA ASN A 7 -1.80 8.17 -11.96
C ASN A 7 -2.31 6.97 -11.14
N GLY A 8 -3.58 6.61 -11.30
CA GLY A 8 -4.23 5.61 -10.44
C GLY A 8 -3.52 4.25 -10.42
N ILE A 9 -3.03 3.83 -11.59
CA ILE A 9 -2.28 2.58 -11.76
C ILE A 9 -0.91 2.65 -11.05
N THR A 10 -0.21 3.78 -11.14
CA THR A 10 1.09 3.95 -10.47
C THR A 10 0.93 3.91 -8.95
N SER A 11 -0.14 4.52 -8.43
CA SER A 11 -0.45 4.49 -7.00
C SER A 11 -0.74 3.05 -6.52
N ASP A 12 -1.50 2.28 -7.31
CA ASP A 12 -1.81 0.88 -6.97
C ASP A 12 -0.55 -0.01 -6.98
N VAL A 13 0.34 0.16 -7.96
CA VAL A 13 1.63 -0.58 -8.02
C VAL A 13 2.51 -0.22 -6.82
N LEU A 14 2.58 1.06 -6.45
CA LEU A 14 3.34 1.51 -5.28
C LEU A 14 2.79 0.92 -3.98
N ILE A 15 1.46 0.92 -3.79
CA ILE A 15 0.83 0.32 -2.61
C ILE A 15 1.08 -1.18 -2.57
N SER A 16 0.94 -1.88 -3.70
CA SER A 16 1.22 -3.31 -3.79
C SER A 16 2.67 -3.64 -3.45
N ALA A 17 3.63 -2.93 -4.05
CA ALA A 17 5.05 -3.09 -3.75
C ALA A 17 5.34 -2.80 -2.26
N TYR A 18 4.76 -1.74 -1.71
CA TYR A 18 4.88 -1.40 -0.30
C TYR A 18 4.40 -2.54 0.61
N VAL A 19 3.21 -3.11 0.34
CA VAL A 19 2.63 -4.21 1.11
C VAL A 19 3.54 -5.45 1.05
N VAL A 20 4.04 -5.81 -0.12
CA VAL A 20 4.95 -6.96 -0.29
C VAL A 20 6.25 -6.74 0.49
N ILE A 21 6.85 -5.56 0.39
CA ILE A 21 8.07 -5.20 1.13
C ILE A 21 7.81 -5.24 2.64
N THR A 22 6.70 -4.66 3.12
CA THR A 22 6.38 -4.67 4.56
C THR A 22 6.13 -6.08 5.08
N LEU A 23 5.44 -6.95 4.33
CA LEU A 23 5.29 -8.36 4.66
C LEU A 23 6.63 -9.10 4.70
N TYR A 24 7.54 -8.83 3.76
CA TYR A 24 8.87 -9.43 3.78
C TYR A 24 9.66 -9.02 5.04
N PHE A 25 9.71 -7.72 5.35
CA PHE A 25 10.34 -7.23 6.57
C PHE A 25 9.67 -7.80 7.82
N ARG A 26 8.35 -7.93 7.79
CA ARG A 26 7.57 -8.50 8.89
C ARG A 26 8.00 -9.92 9.21
N PHE A 27 8.06 -10.80 8.21
CA PHE A 27 8.51 -12.18 8.42
C PHE A 27 9.96 -12.25 8.90
N LYS A 28 10.83 -11.36 8.41
CA LYS A 28 12.23 -11.31 8.84
C LYS A 28 12.38 -10.86 10.29
N LEU A 29 11.68 -9.80 10.70
CA LEU A 29 11.67 -9.30 12.08
C LEU A 29 11.07 -10.30 13.07
N GLU A 30 9.97 -10.94 12.70
CA GLU A 30 9.28 -11.95 13.53
C GLU A 30 10.10 -13.24 13.68
N SER A 31 11.02 -13.51 12.75
CA SER A 31 11.95 -14.65 12.85
C SER A 31 13.12 -14.38 13.80
N GLU A 32 13.54 -13.12 13.97
CA GLU A 32 14.70 -12.74 14.79
C GLU A 32 14.30 -12.29 16.20
N ILE A 33 13.07 -11.82 16.37
CA ILE A 33 12.58 -11.23 17.62
C ILE A 33 11.34 -12.00 18.07
N ALA A 34 11.32 -12.44 19.33
CA ALA A 34 10.12 -13.00 19.95
C ALA A 34 9.06 -11.91 20.15
N THR A 35 8.37 -11.53 19.09
CA THR A 35 7.32 -10.51 19.13
C THR A 35 6.04 -11.09 19.70
N GLY A 36 5.52 -10.48 20.76
CA GLY A 36 4.23 -10.85 21.33
C GLY A 36 3.03 -10.39 20.47
N PRO A 37 1.81 -10.85 20.79
CA PRO A 37 0.59 -10.53 20.03
C PRO A 37 0.30 -9.02 19.94
N ILE A 38 0.62 -8.27 20.99
CA ILE A 38 0.39 -6.82 21.06
C ILE A 38 1.36 -6.07 20.13
N GLU A 39 2.65 -6.38 20.20
CA GLU A 39 3.67 -5.80 19.32
C GLU A 39 3.36 -6.06 17.84
N SER A 40 2.89 -7.27 17.57
CA SER A 40 2.41 -7.69 16.25
C SER A 40 1.28 -6.79 15.75
N LEU A 41 0.27 -6.53 16.59
CA LEU A 41 -0.87 -5.69 16.26
C LEU A 41 -0.44 -4.24 16.04
N VAL A 42 0.40 -3.69 16.92
CA VAL A 42 0.87 -2.30 16.84
C VAL A 42 1.66 -2.06 15.55
N MET A 43 2.59 -2.96 15.20
CA MET A 43 3.32 -2.86 13.92
C MET A 43 2.39 -2.93 12.72
N GLY A 44 1.42 -3.86 12.72
CA GLY A 44 0.44 -3.98 11.63
C GLY A 44 -0.38 -2.70 11.47
N LEU A 45 -0.85 -2.14 12.58
CA LEU A 45 -1.61 -0.89 12.58
C LEU A 45 -0.78 0.28 12.05
N CYS A 46 0.49 0.35 12.45
CA CYS A 46 1.44 1.37 11.98
C CYS A 46 1.63 1.32 10.45
N PHE A 47 1.79 0.11 9.88
CA PHE A 47 1.92 -0.06 8.43
C PHE A 47 0.68 0.38 7.65
N VAL A 48 -0.51 0.14 8.20
CA VAL A 48 -1.79 0.56 7.59
C VAL A 48 -1.97 2.08 7.67
N ILE A 49 -1.62 2.71 8.80
CA ILE A 49 -1.71 4.16 8.99
C ILE A 49 -0.86 4.91 7.96
N ILE A 50 0.34 4.41 7.64
CA ILE A 50 1.20 5.03 6.62
C ILE A 50 0.46 5.11 5.27
N ILE A 51 -0.12 4.00 4.80
CA ILE A 51 -0.90 3.97 3.55
C ILE A 51 -2.09 4.95 3.65
N TRP A 52 -2.80 4.95 4.77
CA TRP A 52 -3.96 5.83 4.98
C TRP A 52 -3.60 7.31 4.90
N VAL A 53 -2.49 7.73 5.53
CA VAL A 53 -2.01 9.11 5.47
C VAL A 53 -1.61 9.50 4.05
N LEU A 54 -0.90 8.64 3.32
CA LEU A 54 -0.50 8.92 1.93
C LEU A 54 -1.71 9.07 0.99
N ILE A 55 -2.77 8.29 1.20
CA ILE A 55 -4.04 8.42 0.48
C ILE A 55 -4.74 9.73 0.86
N LYS A 56 -4.81 10.04 2.16
CA LYS A 56 -5.51 11.22 2.66
C LYS A 56 -4.84 12.54 2.26
N LEU A 57 -3.51 12.55 2.15
CA LEU A 57 -2.73 13.67 1.61
C LEU A 57 -2.87 13.81 0.08
N LYS A 58 -3.65 12.96 -0.58
CA LYS A 58 -3.80 12.87 -2.05
C LYS A 58 -2.47 12.70 -2.78
N PHE A 59 -1.46 12.15 -2.10
CA PHE A 59 -0.17 11.81 -2.69
C PHE A 59 -0.30 10.52 -3.51
N LEU A 60 -0.97 9.52 -2.92
CA LEU A 60 -1.47 8.35 -3.62
C LEU A 60 -2.93 8.59 -4.01
N ASN A 61 -3.27 8.38 -5.27
CA ASN A 61 -4.65 8.38 -5.75
C ASN A 61 -4.97 6.97 -6.25
N PRO A 62 -5.05 5.98 -5.36
CA PRO A 62 -5.19 4.60 -5.77
C PRO A 62 -6.51 4.38 -6.48
N ASN A 63 -6.46 3.56 -7.52
CA ASN A 63 -7.65 3.11 -8.26
C ASN A 63 -8.18 1.78 -7.69
N TRP A 64 -7.59 1.31 -6.58
CA TRP A 64 -7.90 0.09 -5.83
C TRP A 64 -7.97 -1.16 -6.73
N PHE A 65 -7.07 -1.24 -7.70
CA PHE A 65 -6.90 -2.32 -8.69
C PHE A 65 -7.74 -2.18 -9.98
N GLY A 66 -7.93 -0.96 -10.47
CA GLY A 66 -8.47 -0.65 -11.81
C GLY A 66 -7.63 -1.15 -13.00
N VAL A 67 -6.66 -2.04 -12.79
CA VAL A 67 -5.83 -2.69 -13.83
C VAL A 67 -6.65 -3.66 -14.69
N PHE A 68 -7.75 -4.21 -14.16
CA PHE A 68 -8.62 -5.15 -14.86
C PHE A 68 -9.77 -4.50 -15.64
N ASN A 69 -9.91 -3.17 -15.60
CA ASN A 69 -10.80 -2.49 -16.54
C ASN A 69 -10.12 -2.43 -17.90
N SER A 70 -10.07 -3.57 -18.60
CA SER A 70 -9.99 -3.55 -20.05
C SER A 70 -11.15 -2.67 -20.50
N LYS A 71 -10.86 -1.48 -21.02
CA LYS A 71 -11.84 -0.82 -21.88
C LYS A 71 -12.05 -1.81 -23.00
N THR A 72 -13.13 -2.59 -22.93
CA THR A 72 -13.67 -3.29 -24.08
C THR A 72 -13.87 -2.19 -25.09
N GLN A 73 -12.93 -2.06 -26.03
CA GLN A 73 -13.11 -1.24 -27.20
C GLN A 73 -14.29 -1.91 -27.91
N LYS A 74 -15.47 -1.35 -27.70
CA LYS A 74 -16.60 -1.68 -28.57
C LYS A 74 -16.16 -1.24 -29.98
N PRO A 75 -16.18 -2.14 -30.97
CA PRO A 75 -15.99 -1.75 -32.35
C PRO A 75 -17.06 -0.74 -32.79
#